data_AF-A0A1Q4ZKA2-F1
#
_entry.id   AF-A0A1Q4ZKA2-F1
#
_cell.length_a   1.000
_cell.length_b   1.000
_cell.length_c   1.000
_cell.angle_alpha   90.00
_cell.angle_beta   90.00
_cell.angle_gamma   90.00
#
_symmetry.space_group_name_H-M   'P 1'
#
loop_
_entity.id
_entity.type
_entity.pdbx_description
1 polymer ?
#
loop_
_entity_poly.entity_id
_entity_poly.type
_entity_poly.pdbx_seq_one_letter_code
_entity_poly.pdbx_strand_id
1 'polypeptide(L)'
;MQLPAGSRVTAAKLDAYENTTNVWQPYTPVWTASTTNPALNNGTLVGAYRQVGKTVDVRIILTLGGSTAVGAGLYLLSLPVAPVIGGLLGAHCVGPSGVRWAGTAALIAASATGSNMRISVGADGASVGATVPFTWASGHQLILAGTYEAV
;
A
#
# COMPACT_ATOMS: atom_id res chain seq x y z
N MET A 1 17.62 4.49 -18.83
CA MET A 1 18.16 4.74 -20.19
C MET A 1 18.18 6.25 -20.41
N GLN A 2 19.36 6.88 -20.42
CA GLN A 2 19.48 8.31 -20.71
C GLN A 2 19.69 8.46 -22.22
N LEU A 3 18.76 9.13 -22.91
CA LEU A 3 18.89 9.39 -24.34
C LEU A 3 19.91 10.52 -24.54
N PRO A 4 20.85 10.39 -25.50
CA PRO A 4 21.76 11.48 -25.86
C PRO A 4 20.98 12.75 -26.24
N ALA A 5 21.54 13.93 -25.95
CA ALA A 5 20.96 15.19 -26.38
C ALA A 5 20.74 15.20 -27.91
N GLY A 6 19.60 15.72 -28.36
CA GLY A 6 19.20 15.69 -29.78
C GLY A 6 18.55 14.39 -30.25
N SER A 7 18.41 13.37 -29.38
CA SER A 7 17.66 12.16 -29.71
C SER A 7 16.19 12.47 -29.96
N ARG A 8 15.63 11.88 -31.02
CA ARG A 8 14.18 11.93 -31.29
C ARG A 8 13.49 10.74 -30.61
N VAL A 9 12.45 11.03 -29.83
CA VAL A 9 11.49 10.02 -29.37
C VAL A 9 10.47 9.83 -30.50
N THR A 10 10.38 8.61 -31.02
CA THR A 10 9.38 8.25 -32.04
C THR A 10 8.11 7.74 -31.35
N ALA A 11 6.97 7.77 -32.04
CA ALA A 11 5.73 7.16 -31.55
C ALA A 11 5.95 5.69 -31.15
N ALA A 12 6.62 4.90 -32.00
CA ALA A 12 6.96 3.51 -31.70
C ALA A 12 7.78 3.32 -30.40
N LYS A 13 8.67 4.27 -30.06
CA LYS A 13 9.45 4.22 -28.81
C LYS A 13 8.58 4.59 -27.61
N LEU A 14 7.66 5.52 -27.77
CA LEU A 14 6.69 5.88 -26.72
C LEU A 14 5.72 4.71 -26.47
N ASP A 15 5.17 4.11 -27.52
CA ASP A 15 4.24 2.97 -27.42
C ASP A 15 4.91 1.76 -26.76
N ALA A 16 6.17 1.49 -27.09
CA ALA A 16 6.94 0.43 -26.44
C ALA A 16 7.13 0.68 -24.93
N TYR A 17 7.36 1.94 -24.53
CA TYR A 17 7.50 2.32 -23.13
C TYR A 17 6.18 2.15 -22.37
N GLU A 18 5.09 2.68 -22.93
CA GLU A 18 3.75 2.59 -22.35
C GLU A 18 3.32 1.13 -22.15
N ASN A 19 3.57 0.27 -23.15
CA ASN A 19 3.17 -1.15 -23.10
C ASN A 19 4.03 -2.03 -22.19
N THR A 20 5.18 -1.56 -21.70
CA THR A 20 6.11 -2.41 -20.92
C THR A 20 6.42 -1.89 -19.53
N THR A 21 6.38 -0.57 -19.31
CA THR A 21 6.82 0.06 -18.06
C THR A 21 5.76 0.92 -17.38
N ASN A 22 4.77 1.42 -18.12
CA ASN A 22 3.65 2.20 -17.55
C ASN A 22 2.36 1.38 -17.34
N VAL A 23 2.46 0.05 -17.36
CA VAL A 23 1.31 -0.85 -17.16
C VAL A 23 1.17 -1.21 -15.68
N TRP A 24 -0.06 -1.25 -15.19
CA TRP A 24 -0.35 -1.75 -13.84
C TRP A 24 0.00 -3.24 -13.71
N GLN A 25 0.91 -3.55 -12.78
CA GLN A 25 1.34 -4.90 -12.45
C GLN A 25 0.80 -5.32 -11.07
N PRO A 26 0.38 -6.58 -10.90
CA PRO A 26 -0.01 -7.09 -9.59
C PRO A 26 1.23 -7.28 -8.70
N TYR A 27 1.05 -7.12 -7.40
CA TYR A 27 2.01 -7.56 -6.39
C TYR A 27 1.28 -7.97 -5.12
N THR A 28 1.95 -8.72 -4.25
CA THR A 28 1.39 -9.12 -2.96
C THR A 28 2.08 -8.32 -1.85
N PRO A 29 1.37 -7.36 -1.21
CA PRO A 29 1.89 -6.69 -0.03
C PRO A 29 2.13 -7.68 1.12
N VAL A 30 3.10 -7.38 1.97
CA VAL A 30 3.33 -8.06 3.25
C VAL A 30 2.61 -7.28 4.34
N TRP A 31 1.74 -7.95 5.10
CA TRP A 31 1.04 -7.38 6.25
C TRP A 31 1.67 -7.89 7.55
N THR A 32 2.22 -6.96 8.35
CA THR A 32 2.81 -7.25 9.66
C THR A 32 2.20 -6.37 10.74
N ALA A 33 2.53 -6.67 11.99
CA ALA A 33 2.18 -5.81 13.12
C ALA A 33 3.34 -5.69 14.12
N SER A 34 3.35 -4.62 14.91
CA SER A 34 4.44 -4.35 15.86
C SER A 34 4.58 -5.33 17.01
N THR A 35 3.58 -6.16 17.28
CA THR A 35 3.57 -7.06 18.44
C THR A 35 3.39 -8.51 18.01
N THR A 36 2.26 -8.85 17.39
CA THR A 36 1.98 -10.19 16.87
C THR A 36 1.49 -10.07 15.46
N ASN A 37 2.21 -10.69 14.52
CA ASN A 37 1.85 -10.62 13.12
C ASN A 37 0.46 -11.22 12.86
N PRO A 38 -0.35 -10.58 12.00
CA PRO A 38 -1.61 -11.13 11.55
C PRO A 38 -1.40 -12.32 10.61
N ALA A 39 -2.41 -13.19 10.52
CA ALA A 39 -2.48 -14.27 9.56
C ALA A 39 -3.74 -14.11 8.70
N LEU A 40 -3.55 -13.92 7.40
CA LEU A 40 -4.63 -13.58 6.47
C LEU A 40 -5.70 -14.67 6.36
N ASN A 41 -5.29 -15.94 6.36
CA ASN A 41 -6.16 -17.11 6.22
C ASN A 41 -7.13 -16.98 5.03
N ASN A 42 -8.44 -16.89 5.26
CA ASN A 42 -9.45 -16.76 4.21
C ASN A 42 -9.74 -15.30 3.77
N GLY A 43 -8.96 -14.33 4.25
CA GLY A 43 -9.01 -12.95 3.76
C GLY A 43 -8.25 -12.77 2.44
N THR A 44 -8.29 -11.57 1.89
CA THR A 44 -7.56 -11.19 0.67
C THR A 44 -6.67 -9.98 0.92
N LEU A 45 -5.45 -10.01 0.38
CA LEU A 45 -4.52 -8.88 0.37
C LEU A 45 -3.94 -8.76 -1.03
N VAL A 46 -4.43 -7.75 -1.75
CA VAL A 46 -4.07 -7.53 -3.15
C VAL A 46 -3.45 -6.15 -3.33
N GLY A 47 -2.37 -6.11 -4.10
CA GLY A 47 -1.71 -4.88 -4.50
C GLY A 47 -1.60 -4.79 -6.02
N ALA A 48 -1.63 -3.58 -6.55
CA ALA A 48 -1.16 -3.30 -7.90
C ALA A 48 -0.37 -2.00 -7.91
N TYR A 49 0.57 -1.88 -8.83
CA TYR A 49 1.38 -0.68 -9.00
C TYR A 49 1.81 -0.47 -10.46
N ARG A 50 2.22 0.74 -10.78
CA ARG A 50 2.99 1.04 -11.99
C ARG A 50 4.11 2.00 -11.64
N GLN A 51 5.20 1.96 -12.39
CA GLN A 51 6.38 2.78 -12.12
C GLN A 51 6.90 3.46 -13.39
N VAL A 52 7.00 4.78 -13.35
CA VAL A 52 7.58 5.61 -14.41
C VAL A 52 8.77 6.36 -13.83
N GLY A 53 9.98 5.91 -14.16
CA GLY A 53 11.20 6.41 -13.52
C GLY A 53 11.20 6.11 -12.01
N LYS A 54 11.29 7.16 -11.18
CA LYS A 54 11.19 7.03 -9.71
C LYS A 54 9.76 7.20 -9.19
N THR A 55 8.82 7.62 -10.02
CA THR A 55 7.42 7.83 -9.59
C THR A 55 6.68 6.50 -9.62
N VAL A 56 6.10 6.12 -8.49
CA VAL A 56 5.31 4.89 -8.34
C VAL A 56 3.89 5.24 -7.95
N ASP A 57 2.92 4.82 -8.75
CA ASP A 57 1.51 4.80 -8.37
C ASP A 57 1.18 3.42 -7.78
N VAL A 58 0.46 3.39 -6.68
CA VAL A 58 0.14 2.15 -5.97
C VAL A 58 -1.31 2.13 -5.49
N ARG A 59 -1.90 0.94 -5.47
CA ARG A 59 -3.16 0.64 -4.77
C ARG A 59 -3.04 -0.68 -4.01
N ILE A 60 -3.61 -0.72 -2.81
CA ILE A 60 -3.65 -1.89 -1.93
C ILE A 60 -5.06 -2.03 -1.36
N ILE A 61 -5.56 -3.25 -1.34
CA ILE A 61 -6.82 -3.60 -0.69
C ILE A 61 -6.58 -4.85 0.17
N LEU A 62 -6.75 -4.68 1.48
CA LEU A 62 -6.87 -5.76 2.45
C LEU A 62 -8.36 -5.94 2.76
N THR A 63 -8.89 -7.15 2.61
CA THR A 63 -10.24 -7.52 3.05
C THR A 63 -10.14 -8.70 4.00
N LEU A 64 -10.72 -8.57 5.18
CA LEU A 64 -10.70 -9.65 6.17
C LEU A 64 -11.74 -10.71 5.84
N GLY A 65 -11.35 -11.97 6.02
CA GLY A 65 -12.27 -13.09 6.01
C GLY A 65 -12.61 -13.53 7.44
N GLY A 66 -13.61 -14.40 7.57
CA GLY A 66 -14.09 -14.87 8.88
C GLY A 66 -13.07 -15.63 9.73
N SER A 67 -11.98 -16.14 9.14
CA SER A 67 -10.90 -16.81 9.87
C SER A 67 -9.60 -16.01 9.90
N THR A 68 -9.58 -14.78 9.39
CA THR A 68 -8.39 -13.92 9.47
C THR A 68 -8.01 -13.65 10.94
N ALA A 69 -6.78 -13.99 11.32
CA ALA A 69 -6.24 -13.63 12.63
C ALA A 69 -5.62 -12.23 12.54
N VAL A 70 -6.19 -11.26 13.25
CA VAL A 70 -5.85 -9.84 13.10
C VAL A 70 -4.55 -9.42 13.80
N GLY A 71 -3.94 -10.31 14.58
CA GLY A 71 -2.69 -10.01 15.28
C GLY A 71 -2.86 -8.94 16.36
N ALA A 72 -1.76 -8.27 16.73
CA ALA A 72 -1.73 -7.24 17.76
C ALA A 72 -0.67 -6.17 17.47
N GLY A 73 -0.94 -4.95 17.95
CA GLY A 73 -0.11 -3.76 17.72
C GLY A 73 -0.54 -2.98 16.48
N LEU A 74 0.30 -2.02 16.08
CA LEU A 74 0.05 -1.21 14.89
C LEU A 74 0.34 -2.03 13.62
N TYR A 75 -0.49 -1.86 12.60
CA TYR A 75 -0.31 -2.53 11.32
C TYR A 75 0.71 -1.82 10.44
N LEU A 76 1.49 -2.64 9.75
CA LEU A 76 2.42 -2.22 8.73
C LEU A 76 2.18 -3.01 7.45
N LEU A 77 2.40 -2.35 6.32
CA LEU A 77 2.29 -2.95 4.99
C LEU A 77 3.59 -2.68 4.21
N SER A 78 3.91 -3.56 3.25
CA SER A 78 5.01 -3.33 2.31
C SER A 78 4.53 -2.71 1.01
N LEU A 79 5.33 -1.80 0.48
CA LEU A 79 5.26 -1.29 -0.89
C LEU A 79 6.02 -2.20 -1.86
N PRO A 80 5.68 -2.16 -3.16
CA PRO A 80 6.32 -2.99 -4.18
C PRO A 80 7.76 -2.56 -4.48
N VAL A 81 8.07 -1.29 -4.23
CA VAL A 81 9.39 -0.68 -4.42
C VAL A 81 9.72 0.10 -3.15
N ALA A 82 11.00 0.12 -2.78
CA ALA A 82 11.43 0.87 -1.60
C ALA A 82 11.16 2.38 -1.79
N PRO A 83 10.41 3.03 -0.88
CA PRO A 83 10.08 4.45 -0.98
C PRO A 83 11.21 5.34 -0.45
N VAL A 84 11.30 6.55 -0.97
CA VAL A 84 11.86 7.69 -0.23
C VAL A 84 10.92 7.96 0.96
N ILE A 85 11.50 8.01 2.16
CA ILE A 85 10.74 8.15 3.41
C ILE A 85 10.15 9.56 3.58
N GLY A 86 9.10 9.69 4.41
CA GLY A 86 8.49 10.97 4.76
C GLY A 86 7.31 11.40 3.87
N GLY A 87 7.02 10.64 2.80
CA GLY A 87 5.79 10.79 2.02
C GLY A 87 4.54 10.26 2.73
N LEU A 88 3.38 10.60 2.19
CA LEU A 88 2.07 10.12 2.65
C LEU A 88 1.26 9.57 1.46
N LEU A 89 0.60 8.44 1.67
CA LEU A 89 -0.43 7.91 0.78
C LEU A 89 -1.81 8.10 1.41
N GLY A 90 -2.85 8.16 0.59
CA GLY A 90 -4.23 8.14 1.07
C GLY A 90 -4.60 6.76 1.58
N ALA A 91 -5.27 6.69 2.73
CA ALA A 91 -5.76 5.45 3.31
C ALA A 91 -7.20 5.62 3.82
N HIS A 92 -7.96 4.54 3.86
CA HIS A 92 -9.20 4.49 4.63
C HIS A 92 -9.52 3.06 5.08
N CYS A 93 -10.12 2.97 6.26
CA CYS A 93 -10.72 1.72 6.75
C CYS A 93 -12.22 1.73 6.45
N VAL A 94 -12.74 0.61 5.96
CA VAL A 94 -14.18 0.36 5.79
C VAL A 94 -14.59 -0.67 6.82
N GLY A 95 -15.48 -0.29 7.73
CA GLY A 95 -15.87 -1.11 8.87
C GLY A 95 -17.34 -1.48 8.86
N PRO A 96 -17.95 -1.66 10.05
CA PRO A 96 -19.34 -2.03 10.19
C PRO A 96 -20.26 -1.12 9.38
N SER A 97 -21.24 -1.72 8.71
CA SER A 97 -22.23 -1.02 7.88
C SER A 97 -21.63 -0.13 6.77
N GLY A 98 -20.38 -0.37 6.37
CA GLY A 98 -19.71 0.38 5.29
C GLY A 98 -19.21 1.76 5.70
N VAL A 99 -19.19 2.09 7.00
CA VAL A 99 -18.63 3.35 7.49
C VAL A 99 -17.16 3.46 7.09
N ARG A 100 -16.72 4.66 6.70
CA ARG A 100 -15.37 4.93 6.21
C ARG A 100 -14.63 5.83 7.19
N TRP A 101 -13.48 5.36 7.67
CA TRP A 101 -12.55 6.14 8.46
C TRP A 101 -11.39 6.56 7.56
N ALA A 102 -11.35 7.84 7.22
CA ALA A 102 -10.26 8.42 6.45
C ALA A 102 -8.95 8.38 7.26
N GLY A 103 -7.85 8.26 6.55
CA GLY A 103 -6.53 8.16 7.13
C GLY A 103 -5.41 8.39 6.11
N THR A 104 -4.20 8.22 6.60
CA THR A 104 -2.98 8.33 5.80
C THR A 104 -2.07 7.15 6.07
N ALA A 105 -1.23 6.85 5.09
CA ALA A 105 -0.18 5.85 5.20
C ALA A 105 1.17 6.56 5.11
N ALA A 106 1.90 6.62 6.22
CA ALA A 106 3.21 7.24 6.30
C ALA A 106 4.28 6.29 5.78
N LEU A 107 5.12 6.80 4.87
CA LEU A 107 6.26 6.08 4.32
C LEU A 107 7.42 6.16 5.31
N ILE A 108 7.85 5.00 5.78
CA ILE A 108 8.86 4.86 6.83
C ILE A 108 10.01 3.97 6.35
N ALA A 109 11.12 3.98 7.09
CA ALA A 109 12.18 3.01 6.87
C ALA A 109 11.63 1.58 6.98
N ALA A 110 12.17 0.67 6.17
CA ALA A 110 11.74 -0.72 6.18
C ALA A 110 11.98 -1.37 7.55
N SER A 111 10.98 -2.08 8.05
CA SER A 111 11.12 -2.98 9.18
C SER A 111 12.02 -4.17 8.82
N ALA A 112 12.43 -4.96 9.82
CA ALA A 112 13.15 -6.21 9.60
C ALA A 112 12.40 -7.22 8.70
N THR A 113 11.07 -7.05 8.57
CA THR A 113 10.19 -7.86 7.71
C THR A 113 9.88 -7.22 6.36
N GLY A 114 10.50 -6.08 6.04
CA GLY A 114 10.33 -5.37 4.77
C GLY A 114 9.09 -4.46 4.68
N SER A 115 8.30 -4.33 5.74
CA SER A 115 7.18 -3.37 5.77
C SER A 115 7.72 -1.95 5.91
N ASN A 116 7.26 -1.05 5.06
CA ASN A 116 7.79 0.31 4.91
C ASN A 116 6.68 1.38 4.95
N MET A 117 5.51 0.99 5.47
CA MET A 117 4.35 1.86 5.59
C MET A 117 3.62 1.62 6.90
N ARG A 118 3.32 2.71 7.63
CA ARG A 118 2.46 2.72 8.83
C ARG A 118 1.17 3.46 8.55
N ILE A 119 0.04 2.91 9.00
CA ILE A 119 -1.28 3.48 8.74
C ILE A 119 -1.82 4.16 9.99
N SER A 120 -2.35 5.38 9.81
CA SER A 120 -3.09 6.14 10.82
C SER A 120 -4.43 6.59 10.27
N VAL A 121 -5.44 6.68 11.13
CA VAL A 121 -6.82 7.06 10.79
C VAL A 121 -7.40 8.01 11.83
N GLY A 122 -8.49 8.68 11.48
CA GLY A 122 -9.18 9.59 12.38
C GLY A 122 -8.48 10.95 12.52
N ALA A 123 -9.14 11.87 13.22
CA ALA A 123 -8.64 13.24 13.41
C ALA A 123 -7.47 13.30 14.41
N ASP A 124 -7.36 12.32 15.29
CA ASP A 124 -6.29 12.15 16.28
C ASP A 124 -5.06 11.43 15.71
N GLY A 125 -5.12 10.91 14.49
CA GLY A 125 -4.02 10.20 13.85
C GLY A 125 -3.72 8.84 14.49
N ALA A 126 -4.71 8.22 15.14
CA ALA A 126 -4.57 6.92 15.79
C ALA A 126 -4.07 5.86 14.80
N SER A 127 -3.09 5.07 15.21
CA SER A 127 -2.53 4.03 14.35
C SER A 127 -3.48 2.84 14.22
N VAL A 128 -3.69 2.41 12.97
CA VAL A 128 -4.54 1.26 12.67
C VAL A 128 -3.92 0.01 13.29
N GLY A 129 -4.76 -0.80 13.93
CA GLY A 129 -4.39 -2.04 14.59
C GLY A 129 -5.64 -2.87 14.89
N ALA A 130 -5.52 -3.94 15.67
CA ALA A 130 -6.60 -4.90 15.91
C ALA A 130 -7.94 -4.31 16.39
N THR A 131 -7.91 -3.19 17.10
CA THR A 131 -9.09 -2.52 17.65
C THR A 131 -9.25 -1.08 17.16
N VAL A 132 -8.45 -0.64 16.19
CA VAL A 132 -8.45 0.74 15.67
C VAL A 132 -8.61 0.71 14.14
N PRO A 133 -9.56 1.47 13.57
CA PRO A 133 -10.50 2.38 14.25
C PRO A 133 -11.70 1.66 14.89
N PHE A 134 -11.86 0.37 14.62
CA PHE A 134 -12.89 -0.50 15.16
C PHE A 134 -12.31 -1.91 15.35
N THR A 135 -13.06 -2.79 16.01
CA THR A 135 -12.71 -4.22 16.06
C THR A 135 -12.94 -4.85 14.69
N TRP A 136 -11.86 -5.30 14.09
CA TRP A 136 -11.84 -5.88 12.75
C TRP A 136 -12.61 -7.22 12.69
N ALA A 137 -13.41 -7.41 11.63
CA ALA A 137 -14.23 -8.60 11.40
C ALA A 137 -14.33 -8.92 9.90
N SER A 138 -14.98 -10.03 9.57
CA SER A 138 -15.18 -10.47 8.17
C SER A 138 -15.84 -9.38 7.33
N GLY A 139 -15.31 -9.14 6.14
CA GLY A 139 -15.79 -8.14 5.19
C GLY A 139 -15.28 -6.70 5.44
N HIS A 140 -14.62 -6.44 6.58
CA HIS A 140 -13.99 -5.15 6.80
C HIS A 140 -12.76 -4.99 5.91
N GLN A 141 -12.44 -3.75 5.52
CA GLN A 141 -11.39 -3.46 4.56
C GLN A 141 -10.43 -2.37 5.03
N LEU A 142 -9.16 -2.50 4.66
CA LEU A 142 -8.19 -1.42 4.67
C LEU A 142 -7.76 -1.17 3.22
N ILE A 143 -8.00 0.04 2.73
CA ILE A 143 -7.76 0.44 1.34
C ILE A 143 -6.76 1.59 1.35
N LEU A 144 -5.71 1.48 0.54
CA LEU A 144 -4.69 2.51 0.38
C LEU A 144 -4.41 2.76 -1.10
N ALA A 145 -4.18 4.01 -1.46
CA ALA A 145 -3.74 4.37 -2.80
C ALA A 145 -3.01 5.71 -2.81
N GLY A 146 -2.15 5.89 -3.80
CA GLY A 146 -1.49 7.17 -4.05
C GLY A 146 -0.21 7.01 -4.86
N THR A 147 0.60 8.06 -4.82
CA THR A 147 1.86 8.15 -5.57
C THR A 147 3.00 8.41 -4.60
N TYR A 148 4.14 7.79 -4.80
CA TYR A 148 5.37 8.03 -4.04
C TYR A 148 6.62 8.00 -4.92
N GLU A 149 7.73 8.51 -4.39
CA GLU A 149 9.05 8.43 -5.02
C GLU A 149 9.79 7.19 -4.52
N ALA A 150 10.34 6.38 -5.42
CA ALA A 150 11.22 5.27 -5.13
C ALA A 150 12.68 5.73 -4.97
N VAL A 151 13.45 5.05 -4.10
CA VAL A 151 14.88 5.31 -3.90
C VAL A 151 15.70 5.06 -5.16
#